data_AF-A0A561E9P3-F1
#
_entry.id   AF-A0A561E9P3-F1
#
_cell.length_a   1.000
_cell.length_b   1.000
_cell.length_c   1.000
_cell.angle_alpha   90.00
_cell.angle_beta   90.00
_cell.angle_gamma   90.00
#
_symmetry.space_group_name_H-M   'P 1'
#
loop_
_entity.id
_entity.type
_entity.pdbx_description
1 polymer ?
#
loop_
_entity_poly.entity_id
_entity_poly.type
_entity_poly.pdbx_seq_one_letter_code
_entity_poly.pdbx_strand_id
1 'polypeptide(L)'
;MNLKKTTITMLVAGSFAVAPAAFAATGTAAPHAAPRVGRSTVTTTPTTVEPALTGTQIHQRALAWIDEHVPYSQTTYVDGPAPYVGPYRTDCSGFVSMAWGLNTSDTTQSLRGVATQITDSQLQMGDILDYNSTKDPTDGSHVVMFVSWANAQHTAYLADENDGQQGAVEHVIPFPYYPGVMDGSSTWIAYRDNNLVPPVAPPVTGRVTGKIAMVTRANGEVDVVAPLPKTGQLVEYVRPAGSTTWSARPISGAFGSSPSLSLSSAGALDLVYQGAGGTQLWRAHQASTGASWALDKVTGAFGSDPVAVTRSSGELDVAYVGAGGTQIWIASQPSGKNWSVNKVTGAFGNQLTAGLSSDSKTLDLAYVGAGSTQIWQTSAANGSDTSWSESKVTGAFGSDPVLLQQPDGKLDVAYVGAGSSQIWFATGTPGSWALQKAVGAFGGDLGTGLSSNGTFDITYVGSGSTQLWRTVHPVGGSSWAGAKLTGAFGSEAATTMQGSGTTETAYVGAGSDQLWLATQPSGGTVVGKIGTGTTASAS
;
A
#
# COMPACT_ATOMS: atom_id res chain seq x y z
N MET A 1 -0.30 26.32 -49.26
CA MET A 1 -1.68 25.96 -49.64
C MET A 1 -2.52 25.95 -48.37
N ASN A 2 -3.50 26.84 -48.30
CA ASN A 2 -4.41 27.04 -47.17
C ASN A 2 -5.47 25.94 -47.11
N LEU A 3 -5.72 25.36 -45.93
CA LEU A 3 -6.96 24.63 -45.66
C LEU A 3 -7.83 25.40 -44.67
N LYS A 4 -9.06 25.64 -45.12
CA LYS A 4 -10.08 26.53 -44.58
C LYS A 4 -10.76 25.93 -43.35
N LYS A 5 -11.08 26.78 -42.38
CA LYS A 5 -12.08 26.55 -41.33
C LYS A 5 -13.49 26.59 -41.93
N THR A 6 -14.35 25.65 -41.53
CA THR A 6 -15.77 25.64 -41.89
C THR A 6 -16.59 25.85 -40.63
N THR A 7 -17.30 26.96 -40.57
CA THR A 7 -18.38 27.26 -39.63
C THR A 7 -19.71 26.96 -40.33
N ILE A 8 -20.65 26.29 -39.65
CA ILE A 8 -22.05 26.25 -40.08
C ILE A 8 -22.92 26.69 -38.90
N THR A 9 -23.66 27.78 -39.13
CA THR A 9 -24.74 28.34 -38.31
C THR A 9 -26.04 28.15 -39.08
N MET A 10 -27.11 27.70 -38.43
CA MET A 10 -28.53 27.92 -38.79
C MET A 10 -29.40 27.36 -37.65
N LEU A 11 -30.60 27.84 -37.32
CA LEU A 11 -31.32 29.11 -37.45
C LEU A 11 -32.58 28.91 -36.56
N VAL A 12 -33.03 29.94 -35.86
CA VAL A 12 -34.25 29.94 -35.02
C VAL A 12 -35.45 30.47 -35.81
N ALA A 13 -36.63 29.89 -35.61
CA ALA A 13 -37.97 30.52 -35.75
C ALA A 13 -39.02 29.51 -35.22
N GLY A 14 -40.10 29.81 -34.48
CA GLY A 14 -40.68 31.06 -33.96
C GLY A 14 -42.18 30.85 -33.68
N SER A 15 -42.61 31.13 -32.45
CA SER A 15 -43.92 31.71 -32.02
C SER A 15 -45.23 30.89 -32.21
N PHE A 16 -46.39 31.08 -31.53
CA PHE A 16 -47.03 32.06 -30.62
C PHE A 16 -48.23 31.38 -29.92
N ALA A 17 -48.61 31.78 -28.68
CA ALA A 17 -49.99 32.16 -28.26
C ALA A 17 -50.11 32.36 -26.74
N VAL A 18 -50.77 33.45 -26.33
CA VAL A 18 -51.02 33.90 -24.95
C VAL A 18 -52.53 34.12 -24.76
N ALA A 19 -52.98 33.96 -23.50
CA ALA A 19 -54.07 34.67 -22.78
C ALA A 19 -55.24 33.78 -22.26
N PRO A 20 -56.06 34.23 -21.27
CA PRO A 20 -55.81 34.06 -19.84
C PRO A 20 -57.06 33.59 -19.03
N ALA A 21 -56.90 33.18 -17.77
CA ALA A 21 -57.97 33.30 -16.77
C ALA A 21 -57.40 33.23 -15.34
N ALA A 22 -57.69 34.26 -14.55
CA ALA A 22 -57.43 34.34 -13.11
C ALA A 22 -58.60 33.72 -12.32
N PHE A 23 -58.34 33.18 -11.12
CA PHE A 23 -59.07 33.51 -9.88
C PHE A 23 -58.44 32.84 -8.64
N ALA A 24 -58.10 33.70 -7.67
CA ALA A 24 -58.07 33.59 -6.20
C ALA A 24 -57.56 32.35 -5.44
N ALA A 25 -56.85 32.68 -4.36
CA ALA A 25 -56.21 31.86 -3.35
C ALA A 25 -57.16 31.13 -2.38
N THR A 26 -56.71 30.01 -1.81
CA THR A 26 -56.47 29.75 -0.37
C THR A 26 -56.38 28.24 -0.14
N GLY A 27 -55.38 27.79 0.62
CA GLY A 27 -55.28 26.39 1.07
C GLY A 27 -53.85 25.94 1.31
N THR A 28 -53.41 26.05 2.56
CA THR A 28 -52.16 25.47 3.08
C THR A 28 -52.14 23.95 2.88
N ALA A 29 -51.20 23.45 2.06
CA ALA A 29 -50.97 22.02 1.86
C ALA A 29 -49.84 21.52 2.76
N ALA A 30 -50.15 20.53 3.59
CA ALA A 30 -49.17 19.65 4.22
C ALA A 30 -48.53 18.73 3.16
N PRO A 31 -47.22 18.44 3.22
CA PRO A 31 -46.55 17.66 2.19
C PRO A 31 -47.01 16.19 2.23
N HIS A 32 -47.58 15.74 1.11
CA HIS A 32 -47.89 14.35 0.83
C HIS A 32 -46.61 13.55 0.53
N ALA A 33 -46.56 12.33 1.09
CA ALA A 33 -45.46 11.39 1.00
C ALA A 33 -45.23 10.87 -0.43
N ALA A 34 -43.94 10.75 -0.80
CA ALA A 34 -43.47 10.07 -2.00
C ALA A 34 -43.56 8.53 -1.85
N PRO A 35 -43.72 7.76 -2.94
CA PRO A 35 -43.97 6.32 -2.88
C PRO A 35 -42.74 5.55 -2.43
N ARG A 36 -42.96 4.57 -1.54
CA ARG A 36 -41.96 3.64 -1.01
C ARG A 36 -41.50 2.69 -2.12
N VAL A 37 -40.24 2.81 -2.55
CA VAL A 37 -39.56 1.76 -3.31
C VAL A 37 -39.35 0.57 -2.36
N GLY A 38 -39.78 -0.61 -2.78
CA GLY A 38 -39.63 -1.84 -2.01
C GLY A 38 -38.16 -2.11 -1.71
N ARG A 39 -37.82 -2.11 -0.42
CA ARG A 39 -36.52 -2.56 0.08
C ARG A 39 -36.44 -4.06 -0.17
N SER A 40 -35.72 -4.48 -1.21
CA SER A 40 -35.27 -5.86 -1.31
C SER A 40 -34.44 -6.18 -0.06
N THR A 41 -35.03 -6.92 0.86
CA THR A 41 -34.32 -7.51 1.98
C THR A 41 -33.44 -8.61 1.40
N VAL A 42 -32.18 -8.27 1.14
CA VAL A 42 -31.13 -9.29 1.06
C VAL A 42 -31.01 -9.84 2.47
N THR A 43 -31.63 -10.99 2.71
CA THR A 43 -31.35 -11.79 3.90
C THR A 43 -29.98 -12.42 3.68
N THR A 44 -28.91 -11.69 4.02
CA THR A 44 -27.61 -12.32 4.26
C THR A 44 -27.70 -12.99 5.61
N THR A 45 -27.80 -14.32 5.62
CA THR A 45 -27.47 -15.09 6.82
C THR A 45 -26.00 -14.76 7.17
N PRO A 46 -25.67 -14.21 8.35
CA PRO A 46 -24.29 -13.98 8.72
C PRO A 46 -23.66 -15.36 8.93
N THR A 47 -22.74 -15.75 8.07
CA THR A 47 -21.81 -16.84 8.35
C THR A 47 -20.85 -16.35 9.43
N THR A 48 -20.98 -16.88 10.64
CA THR A 48 -20.21 -16.56 11.86
C THR A 48 -18.80 -17.16 11.81
N VAL A 49 -17.96 -16.69 10.90
CA VAL A 49 -16.51 -16.92 10.92
C VAL A 49 -15.87 -15.58 11.24
N GLU A 50 -14.94 -15.56 12.20
CA GLU A 50 -14.17 -14.36 12.50
C GLU A 50 -13.42 -13.88 11.24
N PRO A 51 -13.44 -12.58 10.94
CA PRO A 51 -12.79 -12.06 9.75
C PRO A 51 -11.28 -12.20 9.87
N ALA A 52 -10.63 -12.63 8.79
CA ALA A 52 -9.18 -12.50 8.69
C ALA A 52 -8.82 -11.01 8.51
N LEU A 53 -8.04 -10.45 9.43
CA LEU A 53 -7.65 -9.04 9.46
C LEU A 53 -6.14 -8.88 9.32
N THR A 54 -5.69 -7.78 8.71
CA THR A 54 -4.27 -7.37 8.77
C THR A 54 -3.99 -6.58 10.05
N GLY A 55 -2.71 -6.51 10.45
CA GLY A 55 -2.29 -5.68 11.58
C GLY A 55 -2.74 -4.22 11.47
N THR A 56 -2.72 -3.65 10.27
CA THR A 56 -3.23 -2.29 10.04
C THR A 56 -4.73 -2.19 10.22
N GLN A 57 -5.53 -3.17 9.78
CA GLN A 57 -6.98 -3.14 10.01
C GLN A 57 -7.32 -3.25 11.49
N ILE A 58 -6.57 -4.07 12.22
CA ILE A 58 -6.69 -4.19 13.68
C ILE A 58 -6.39 -2.85 14.36
N HIS A 59 -5.26 -2.22 14.00
CA HIS A 59 -4.88 -0.91 14.52
C HIS A 59 -5.89 0.19 14.14
N GLN A 60 -6.46 0.18 12.94
CA GLN A 60 -7.52 1.13 12.57
C GLN A 60 -8.79 0.97 13.40
N ARG A 61 -9.15 -0.25 13.76
CA ARG A 61 -10.28 -0.53 14.64
C ARG A 61 -9.99 -0.03 16.05
N ALA A 62 -8.77 -0.24 16.55
CA ALA A 62 -8.27 0.34 17.79
C ALA A 62 -8.34 1.88 17.77
N LEU A 63 -7.82 2.52 16.72
CA LEU A 63 -7.86 3.98 16.57
C LEU A 63 -9.29 4.54 16.55
N ALA A 64 -10.24 3.89 15.87
CA ALA A 64 -11.63 4.35 15.88
C ALA A 64 -12.22 4.37 17.30
N TRP A 65 -11.85 3.39 18.12
CA TRP A 65 -12.28 3.30 19.51
C TRP A 65 -11.56 4.31 20.43
N ILE A 66 -10.30 4.62 20.12
CA ILE A 66 -9.50 5.66 20.78
C ILE A 66 -10.04 7.05 20.43
N ASP A 67 -10.36 7.31 19.16
CA ASP A 67 -10.93 8.58 18.68
C ASP A 67 -12.30 8.86 19.32
N GLU A 68 -13.09 7.81 19.60
CA GLU A 68 -14.34 7.92 20.35
C GLU A 68 -14.15 8.13 21.86
N HIS A 69 -12.90 8.09 22.35
CA HIS A 69 -12.54 8.24 23.76
C HIS A 69 -13.34 7.30 24.67
N VAL A 70 -13.48 6.04 24.24
CA VAL A 70 -14.32 5.07 24.96
C VAL A 70 -13.78 4.85 26.39
N PRO A 71 -14.59 5.10 27.44
CA PRO A 71 -14.13 4.96 28.82
C PRO A 71 -13.96 3.51 29.25
N TYR A 72 -13.02 3.27 30.16
CA TYR A 72 -12.81 1.94 30.73
C TYR A 72 -13.99 1.48 31.60
N SER A 73 -14.54 0.31 31.30
CA SER A 73 -15.54 -0.36 32.14
C SER A 73 -15.58 -1.86 31.86
N GLN A 74 -15.52 -2.64 32.94
CA GLN A 74 -15.67 -4.10 32.84
C GLN A 74 -17.13 -4.56 32.67
N THR A 75 -18.11 -3.67 32.77
CA THR A 75 -19.55 -4.01 32.72
C THR A 75 -20.31 -3.30 31.60
N THR A 76 -19.71 -2.28 30.98
CA THR A 76 -20.31 -1.54 29.87
C THR A 76 -19.90 -2.18 28.55
N TYR A 77 -20.85 -2.20 27.61
CA TYR A 77 -20.61 -2.69 26.26
C TYR A 77 -20.96 -1.63 25.22
N VAL A 78 -20.16 -1.55 24.16
CA VAL A 78 -20.44 -0.71 22.98
C VAL A 78 -20.16 -1.50 21.71
N ASP A 79 -20.78 -1.10 20.61
CA ASP A 79 -20.58 -1.76 19.31
C ASP A 79 -19.21 -1.41 18.72
N GLY A 80 -18.57 -2.36 18.03
CA GLY A 80 -17.36 -2.11 17.23
C GLY A 80 -17.59 -1.18 16.02
N PRO A 81 -16.54 -0.58 15.46
CA PRO A 81 -16.65 0.19 14.22
C PRO A 81 -17.13 -0.69 13.05
N ALA A 82 -17.94 -0.11 12.17
CA ALA A 82 -18.55 -0.81 11.02
C ALA A 82 -17.48 -1.38 10.05
N PRO A 83 -17.75 -2.51 9.35
CA PRO A 83 -18.98 -3.33 9.40
C PRO A 83 -19.03 -4.22 10.65
N TYR A 84 -20.06 -4.02 11.45
CA TYR A 84 -20.14 -4.42 12.87
C TYR A 84 -19.93 -5.91 13.14
N VAL A 85 -19.18 -6.18 14.21
CA VAL A 85 -19.14 -7.46 14.92
C VAL A 85 -19.33 -7.10 16.40
N GLY A 86 -20.34 -7.68 17.06
CA GLY A 86 -20.59 -7.67 18.51
C GLY A 86 -20.75 -6.32 19.26
N PRO A 87 -21.46 -6.33 20.41
CA PRO A 87 -21.13 -5.41 21.49
C PRO A 87 -19.90 -5.95 22.24
N TYR A 88 -18.89 -5.12 22.47
CA TYR A 88 -17.68 -5.45 23.23
C TYR A 88 -17.62 -4.71 24.56
N ARG A 89 -17.07 -5.37 25.59
CA ARG A 89 -16.78 -4.72 26.87
C ARG A 89 -15.82 -3.57 26.64
N THR A 90 -16.02 -2.46 27.35
CA THR A 90 -15.13 -1.31 27.25
C THR A 90 -13.94 -1.45 28.20
N ASP A 91 -13.41 -2.64 28.41
CA ASP A 91 -12.18 -2.89 29.18
C ASP A 91 -11.00 -3.23 28.26
N CYS A 92 -9.86 -3.64 28.82
CA CYS A 92 -8.67 -3.99 28.06
C CYS A 92 -8.89 -5.18 27.11
N SER A 93 -9.53 -6.25 27.60
CA SER A 93 -9.77 -7.46 26.81
C SER A 93 -10.89 -7.30 25.77
N GLY A 94 -11.93 -6.53 26.08
CA GLY A 94 -12.97 -6.17 25.13
C GLY A 94 -12.46 -5.22 24.04
N PHE A 95 -11.53 -4.31 24.36
CA PHE A 95 -10.82 -3.50 23.37
C PHE A 95 -10.04 -4.36 22.36
N VAL A 96 -9.26 -5.34 22.83
CA VAL A 96 -8.55 -6.27 21.95
C VAL A 96 -9.53 -7.11 21.13
N SER A 97 -10.60 -7.62 21.75
CA SER A 97 -11.63 -8.39 21.05
C SER A 97 -12.25 -7.60 19.91
N MET A 98 -12.51 -6.31 20.16
CA MET A 98 -12.98 -5.39 19.13
C MET A 98 -11.94 -5.19 18.04
N ALA A 99 -10.70 -4.89 18.40
CA ALA A 99 -9.64 -4.61 17.42
C ALA A 99 -9.39 -5.84 16.52
N TRP A 100 -9.38 -7.05 17.07
CA TRP A 100 -9.31 -8.32 16.34
C TRP A 100 -10.59 -8.71 15.60
N GLY A 101 -11.70 -8.00 15.82
CA GLY A 101 -12.96 -8.29 15.14
C GLY A 101 -13.57 -9.63 15.55
N LEU A 102 -13.30 -10.08 16.78
CA LEU A 102 -13.81 -11.34 17.31
C LEU A 102 -15.34 -11.30 17.39
N ASN A 103 -15.99 -12.44 17.23
CA ASN A 103 -17.45 -12.51 17.35
C ASN A 103 -17.96 -12.37 18.79
N THR A 104 -17.05 -12.52 19.76
CA THR A 104 -17.33 -12.44 21.19
C THR A 104 -16.44 -11.38 21.85
N SER A 105 -16.94 -10.81 22.94
CA SER A 105 -16.12 -10.00 23.84
C SER A 105 -15.40 -10.92 24.80
N ASP A 106 -14.18 -11.28 24.43
CA ASP A 106 -13.34 -12.20 25.18
C ASP A 106 -12.71 -11.53 26.41
N THR A 107 -12.26 -12.37 27.33
CA THR A 107 -11.51 -11.99 28.54
C THR A 107 -10.01 -12.13 28.30
N THR A 108 -9.19 -11.49 29.12
CA THR A 108 -7.72 -11.62 29.08
C THR A 108 -7.28 -13.09 29.08
N GLN A 109 -8.00 -13.98 29.77
CA GLN A 109 -7.70 -15.42 29.74
C GLN A 109 -8.16 -16.10 28.45
N SER A 110 -9.36 -15.79 27.96
CA SER A 110 -9.94 -16.49 26.81
C SER A 110 -9.34 -16.07 25.47
N LEU A 111 -8.74 -14.87 25.37
CA LEU A 111 -8.01 -14.41 24.19
C LEU A 111 -6.92 -15.41 23.76
N ARG A 112 -6.33 -16.15 24.70
CA ARG A 112 -5.33 -17.20 24.40
C ARG A 112 -5.91 -18.38 23.62
N GLY A 113 -7.23 -18.57 23.62
CA GLY A 113 -7.92 -19.61 22.85
C GLY A 113 -8.06 -19.29 21.37
N VAL A 114 -8.02 -18.00 21.01
CA VAL A 114 -8.11 -17.51 19.62
C VAL A 114 -6.77 -17.01 19.09
N ALA A 115 -5.70 -17.13 19.88
CA ALA A 115 -4.37 -16.63 19.54
C ALA A 115 -3.29 -17.70 19.69
N THR A 116 -2.20 -17.55 18.93
CA THR A 116 -0.99 -18.36 19.03
C THR A 116 0.07 -17.59 19.80
N GLN A 117 0.72 -18.25 20.76
CA GLN A 117 1.85 -17.66 21.47
C GLN A 117 3.05 -17.45 20.53
N ILE A 118 3.66 -16.27 20.61
CA ILE A 118 4.85 -15.89 19.82
C ILE A 118 5.97 -15.44 20.74
N THR A 119 7.19 -15.31 20.20
CA THR A 119 8.31 -14.69 20.91
C THR A 119 8.31 -13.17 20.73
N ASP A 120 8.85 -12.42 21.69
CA ASP A 120 8.89 -10.95 21.63
C ASP A 120 9.57 -10.40 20.35
N SER A 121 10.55 -11.12 19.80
CA SER A 121 11.21 -10.76 18.54
C SER A 121 10.33 -10.90 17.30
N GLN A 122 9.19 -11.59 17.40
CA GLN A 122 8.23 -11.80 16.33
C GLN A 122 7.12 -10.75 16.33
N LEU A 123 7.05 -9.87 17.34
CA LEU A 123 6.00 -8.87 17.49
C LEU A 123 5.84 -8.04 16.21
N GLN A 124 4.60 -7.93 15.75
CA GLN A 124 4.17 -7.09 14.66
C GLN A 124 2.87 -6.36 15.05
N MET A 125 2.54 -5.31 14.31
CA MET A 125 1.31 -4.53 14.52
C MET A 125 0.08 -5.44 14.65
N GLY A 126 -0.70 -5.24 15.70
CA GLY A 126 -1.90 -6.02 16.00
C GLY A 126 -1.67 -7.27 16.86
N ASP A 127 -0.42 -7.66 17.14
CA ASP A 127 -0.12 -8.62 18.20
C ASP A 127 -0.41 -8.02 19.58
N ILE A 128 -0.57 -8.85 20.61
CA ILE A 128 -0.79 -8.38 21.99
C ILE A 128 0.32 -8.84 22.91
N LEU A 129 0.52 -8.06 23.97
CA LEU A 129 1.21 -8.50 25.18
C LEU A 129 0.14 -8.76 26.24
N ASP A 130 0.08 -9.98 26.73
CA ASP A 130 -0.96 -10.47 27.64
C ASP A 130 -0.38 -10.78 29.02
N TYR A 131 -0.99 -10.23 30.06
CA TYR A 131 -0.69 -10.50 31.47
C TYR A 131 -1.92 -11.07 32.16
N ASN A 132 -1.85 -12.34 32.54
CA ASN A 132 -2.92 -13.00 33.29
C ASN A 132 -2.48 -13.21 34.74
N SER A 133 -2.97 -12.40 35.67
CA SER A 133 -2.60 -12.54 37.08
C SER A 133 -3.10 -13.88 37.65
N THR A 134 -2.23 -14.55 38.40
CA THR A 134 -2.60 -15.78 39.12
C THR A 134 -3.19 -15.51 40.50
N LYS A 135 -3.03 -14.29 41.03
CA LYS A 135 -3.60 -13.87 42.32
C LYS A 135 -4.98 -13.26 42.15
N ASP A 136 -5.19 -12.52 41.07
CA ASP A 136 -6.43 -11.85 40.73
C ASP A 136 -6.68 -11.92 39.22
N PRO A 137 -7.16 -13.06 38.70
CA PRO A 137 -7.36 -13.20 37.26
C PRO A 137 -8.38 -12.21 36.68
N THR A 138 -9.35 -11.75 37.47
CA THR A 138 -10.43 -10.89 36.97
C THR A 138 -10.00 -9.43 36.89
N ASP A 139 -9.44 -8.89 37.98
CA ASP A 139 -9.13 -7.45 38.08
C ASP A 139 -7.64 -7.15 38.00
N GLY A 140 -6.77 -8.15 38.23
CA GLY A 140 -5.31 -8.02 38.19
C GLY A 140 -4.67 -8.39 36.85
N SER A 141 -5.48 -8.78 35.85
CA SER A 141 -5.00 -9.10 34.50
C SER A 141 -5.09 -7.89 33.58
N HIS A 142 -4.19 -7.82 32.60
CA HIS A 142 -4.18 -6.73 31.63
C HIS A 142 -3.67 -7.19 30.27
N VAL A 143 -4.11 -6.53 29.21
CA VAL A 143 -3.67 -6.79 27.85
C VAL A 143 -3.52 -5.48 27.10
N VAL A 144 -2.47 -5.40 26.30
CA VAL A 144 -2.16 -4.23 25.47
C VAL A 144 -1.81 -4.68 24.06
N MET A 145 -2.13 -3.85 23.08
CA MET A 145 -1.88 -4.15 21.68
C MET A 145 -0.61 -3.46 21.21
N PHE A 146 0.26 -4.23 20.56
CA PHE A 146 1.51 -3.75 20.00
C PHE A 146 1.26 -3.10 18.63
N VAL A 147 1.71 -1.86 18.45
CA VAL A 147 1.65 -1.15 17.17
C VAL A 147 3.02 -1.20 16.49
N SER A 148 4.07 -0.69 17.16
CA SER A 148 5.44 -0.69 16.64
C SER A 148 6.48 -0.45 17.74
N TRP A 149 7.74 -0.85 17.52
CA TRP A 149 8.83 -0.48 18.41
C TRP A 149 9.13 1.01 18.33
N ALA A 150 9.23 1.67 19.49
CA ALA A 150 9.53 3.10 19.58
C ALA A 150 11.04 3.39 19.50
N ASN A 151 11.89 2.37 19.67
CA ASN A 151 13.34 2.48 19.55
C ASN A 151 13.99 1.18 19.07
N ALA A 152 15.20 1.30 18.50
CA ALA A 152 15.96 0.17 17.96
C ALA A 152 16.45 -0.83 19.02
N GLN A 153 16.46 -0.42 20.31
CA GLN A 153 16.84 -1.28 21.43
C GLN A 153 15.67 -2.15 21.92
N HIS A 154 14.48 -1.99 21.36
CA HIS A 154 13.25 -2.68 21.75
C HIS A 154 12.93 -2.53 23.25
N THR A 155 13.21 -1.36 23.83
CA THR A 155 12.94 -1.07 25.25
C THR A 155 11.64 -0.29 25.49
N ALA A 156 11.01 0.20 24.42
CA ALA A 156 9.70 0.87 24.44
C ALA A 156 9.00 0.67 23.10
N TYR A 157 7.67 0.73 23.10
CA TYR A 157 6.84 0.52 21.92
C TYR A 157 5.61 1.44 21.96
N LEU A 158 5.10 1.79 20.78
CA LEU A 158 3.79 2.39 20.61
C LEU A 158 2.74 1.31 20.84
N ALA A 159 1.83 1.58 21.76
CA ALA A 159 0.80 0.65 22.20
C ALA A 159 -0.57 1.29 22.14
N ASP A 160 -1.56 0.48 21.76
CA ASP A 160 -2.96 0.79 21.94
C ASP A 160 -3.49 0.00 23.13
N GLU A 161 -4.17 0.67 24.05
CA GLU A 161 -4.83 0.01 25.18
C GLU A 161 -6.10 0.74 25.58
N ASN A 162 -6.97 0.04 26.30
CA ASN A 162 -8.04 0.67 27.07
C ASN A 162 -7.77 0.36 28.54
N ASP A 163 -7.34 1.37 29.28
CA ASP A 163 -6.87 1.23 30.65
C ASP A 163 -7.77 1.98 31.65
N GLY A 164 -7.77 1.52 32.91
CA GLY A 164 -8.63 2.07 33.95
C GLY A 164 -8.37 3.53 34.35
N GLN A 165 -7.26 4.14 33.91
CA GLN A 165 -6.90 5.52 34.19
C GLN A 165 -7.25 6.47 33.04
N GLN A 166 -7.02 6.06 31.80
CA GLN A 166 -7.11 6.92 30.62
C GLN A 166 -8.31 6.58 29.71
N GLY A 167 -8.89 5.38 29.83
CA GLY A 167 -9.77 4.85 28.80
C GLY A 167 -8.97 4.39 27.58
N ALA A 168 -9.59 4.39 26.41
CA ALA A 168 -8.93 4.05 25.15
C ALA A 168 -7.87 5.09 24.77
N VAL A 169 -6.62 4.66 24.60
CA VAL A 169 -5.46 5.54 24.34
C VAL A 169 -4.42 4.85 23.46
N GLU A 170 -3.76 5.63 22.60
CA GLU A 170 -2.51 5.27 21.93
C GLU A 170 -1.36 6.06 22.56
N HIS A 171 -0.31 5.38 23.01
CA HIS A 171 0.86 6.03 23.60
C HIS A 171 2.10 5.13 23.61
N VAL A 172 3.27 5.74 23.83
CA VAL A 172 4.54 5.01 23.94
C VAL A 172 4.77 4.56 25.38
N ILE A 173 4.92 3.25 25.58
CA ILE A 173 5.10 2.61 26.90
C ILE A 173 6.38 1.77 26.97
N PRO A 174 6.96 1.55 28.16
CA PRO A 174 8.14 0.71 28.32
C PRO A 174 7.80 -0.77 28.07
N PHE A 175 8.75 -1.51 27.49
CA PHE A 175 8.60 -2.95 27.26
C PHE A 175 8.95 -3.79 28.51
N PRO A 176 8.18 -4.84 28.86
CA PRO A 176 6.91 -5.24 28.24
C PRO A 176 5.71 -4.38 28.69
N TYR A 177 5.79 -3.83 29.90
CA TYR A 177 4.86 -2.83 30.45
C TYR A 177 5.52 -2.09 31.62
N TYR A 178 4.87 -1.07 32.18
CA TYR A 178 5.40 -0.27 33.29
C TYR A 178 5.88 -1.13 34.49
N PRO A 179 7.15 -0.99 34.91
CA PRO A 179 7.67 -1.73 36.05
C PRO A 179 6.90 -1.44 37.34
N GLY A 180 6.53 -2.50 38.07
CA GLY A 180 5.89 -2.38 39.39
C GLY A 180 4.39 -2.04 39.37
N VAL A 181 3.77 -1.93 38.20
CA VAL A 181 2.31 -1.70 38.08
C VAL A 181 1.51 -2.99 38.24
N MET A 182 2.07 -4.13 37.82
CA MET A 182 1.45 -5.45 37.97
C MET A 182 1.88 -6.15 39.27
N ASP A 183 1.08 -7.10 39.75
CA ASP A 183 1.23 -7.79 41.05
C ASP A 183 2.39 -8.81 41.15
N GLY A 184 3.16 -8.94 40.07
CA GLY A 184 4.30 -9.85 39.94
C GLY A 184 3.95 -11.33 39.98
N SER A 185 2.67 -11.69 39.87
CA SER A 185 2.19 -13.08 39.95
C SER A 185 2.30 -13.86 38.63
N SER A 186 2.62 -13.16 37.54
CA SER A 186 2.78 -13.70 36.20
C SER A 186 3.76 -12.87 35.37
N THR A 187 3.96 -13.29 34.11
CA THR A 187 4.81 -12.62 33.13
C THR A 187 3.96 -12.17 31.94
N TRP A 188 4.40 -11.11 31.28
CA TRP A 188 3.86 -10.72 29.98
C TRP A 188 4.27 -11.74 28.93
N ILE A 189 3.32 -12.16 28.11
CA ILE A 189 3.54 -13.12 27.03
C ILE A 189 2.95 -12.55 25.75
N ALA A 190 3.71 -12.61 24.67
CA ALA A 190 3.25 -12.16 23.35
C ALA A 190 2.33 -13.19 22.69
N TYR A 191 1.20 -12.73 22.17
CA TYR A 191 0.24 -13.54 21.42
C TYR A 191 -0.15 -12.86 20.11
N ARG A 192 -0.43 -13.69 19.11
CA ARG A 192 -0.88 -13.30 17.78
C ARG A 192 -2.24 -13.90 17.50
N ASP A 193 -3.21 -13.09 17.09
CA ASP A 193 -4.50 -13.59 16.60
C ASP A 193 -4.30 -14.65 15.50
N ASN A 194 -5.00 -15.79 15.64
CA ASN A 194 -4.92 -16.89 14.68
C ASN A 194 -5.45 -16.49 13.29
N ASN A 195 -6.30 -15.46 13.22
CA ASN A 195 -6.83 -14.92 11.97
C ASN A 195 -6.02 -13.73 11.43
N LEU A 196 -4.91 -13.36 12.09
CA LEU A 196 -4.04 -12.30 11.62
C LEU A 196 -3.40 -12.68 10.28
N VAL A 197 -3.80 -11.96 9.24
CA VAL A 197 -3.15 -12.03 7.94
C VAL A 197 -1.76 -11.41 8.09
N PRO A 198 -0.67 -12.16 7.76
CA PRO A 198 0.68 -11.63 7.82
C PRO A 198 0.75 -10.30 7.07
N PRO A 199 1.54 -9.32 7.55
CA PRO A 199 1.79 -8.11 6.79
C PRO A 199 2.30 -8.57 5.42
N VAL A 200 1.52 -8.26 4.39
CA VAL A 200 2.00 -8.39 3.03
C VAL A 200 3.25 -7.52 3.01
N ALA A 201 4.41 -8.10 2.65
CA ALA A 201 5.58 -7.30 2.34
C ALA A 201 5.09 -6.12 1.48
N PRO A 202 5.45 -4.87 1.80
CA PRO A 202 4.84 -3.71 1.18
C PRO A 202 4.80 -3.98 -0.33
N PRO A 203 3.59 -3.92 -0.94
CA PRO A 203 3.42 -4.35 -2.31
C PRO A 203 4.52 -3.71 -3.13
N VAL A 204 5.17 -4.55 -3.96
CA VAL A 204 6.21 -4.14 -4.91
C VAL A 204 5.90 -2.73 -5.35
N THR A 205 6.83 -1.82 -5.07
CA THR A 205 6.76 -0.44 -5.54
C THR A 205 6.68 -0.53 -7.05
N GLY A 206 5.46 -0.54 -7.59
CA GLY A 206 5.31 -0.57 -9.01
C GLY A 206 5.86 0.76 -9.53
N ARG A 207 6.46 0.71 -10.69
CA ARG A 207 6.76 1.90 -11.46
C ARG A 207 5.58 2.14 -12.39
N VAL A 208 4.93 3.32 -12.35
CA VAL A 208 3.94 3.67 -13.38
C VAL A 208 4.66 4.26 -14.57
N THR A 209 5.37 5.37 -14.36
CA THR A 209 6.30 5.92 -15.34
C THR A 209 7.39 6.75 -14.64
N GLY A 210 8.60 6.71 -15.22
CA GLY A 210 9.72 7.64 -15.01
C GLY A 210 10.15 7.97 -13.57
N LYS A 211 10.42 9.25 -13.29
CA LYS A 211 11.37 9.70 -12.25
C LYS A 211 10.84 9.80 -10.81
N ILE A 212 9.63 9.32 -10.52
CA ILE A 212 9.04 9.37 -9.17
C ILE A 212 9.05 7.97 -8.57
N ALA A 213 9.39 7.85 -7.30
CA ALA A 213 9.18 6.65 -6.50
C ALA A 213 8.44 7.01 -5.20
N MET A 214 7.64 6.10 -4.65
CA MET A 214 6.92 6.37 -3.42
C MET A 214 6.64 5.10 -2.62
N VAL A 215 6.54 5.22 -1.30
CA VAL A 215 6.12 4.14 -0.40
C VAL A 215 5.15 4.67 0.66
N THR A 216 4.35 3.78 1.23
CA THR A 216 3.62 4.06 2.47
C THR A 216 4.21 3.20 3.59
N ARG A 217 4.47 3.82 4.73
CA ARG A 217 4.84 3.12 5.96
C ARG A 217 3.61 2.49 6.62
N ALA A 218 3.85 1.53 7.51
CA ALA A 218 2.78 0.82 8.22
C ALA A 218 1.88 1.77 9.04
N ASN A 219 2.42 2.88 9.53
CA ASN A 219 1.68 3.91 10.26
C ASN A 219 0.85 4.85 9.35
N GLY A 220 0.88 4.70 8.02
CA GLY A 220 0.17 5.57 7.08
C GLY A 220 0.94 6.83 6.64
N GLU A 221 2.19 7.01 7.08
CA GLU A 221 3.10 8.01 6.52
C GLU A 221 3.42 7.69 5.06
N VAL A 222 3.45 8.72 4.22
CA VAL A 222 3.76 8.60 2.80
C VAL A 222 5.07 9.31 2.48
N ASP A 223 6.02 8.56 1.93
CA ASP A 223 7.30 9.06 1.44
C ASP A 223 7.26 9.08 -0.10
N VAL A 224 7.48 10.25 -0.69
CA VAL A 224 7.57 10.42 -2.16
C VAL A 224 8.95 10.96 -2.52
N VAL A 225 9.69 10.24 -3.34
CA VAL A 225 10.98 10.69 -3.86
C VAL A 225 10.83 11.14 -5.31
N ALA A 226 11.20 12.38 -5.59
CA ALA A 226 11.14 12.95 -6.93
C ALA A 226 12.28 13.97 -7.15
N PRO A 227 12.79 14.10 -8.39
CA PRO A 227 13.77 15.13 -8.72
C PRO A 227 13.11 16.50 -8.83
N LEU A 228 13.82 17.54 -8.41
CA LEU A 228 13.44 18.92 -8.67
C LEU A 228 13.50 19.20 -10.18
N PRO A 229 12.43 19.79 -10.77
CA PRO A 229 12.29 19.99 -12.22
C PRO A 229 13.48 20.70 -12.89
N LYS A 230 14.09 21.67 -12.20
CA LYS A 230 15.15 22.53 -12.76
C LYS A 230 16.56 22.02 -12.50
N THR A 231 16.79 21.38 -11.35
CA THR A 231 18.14 21.01 -10.90
C THR A 231 18.40 19.51 -11.02
N GLY A 232 17.35 18.69 -11.11
CA GLY A 232 17.46 17.24 -11.04
C GLY A 232 17.83 16.71 -9.65
N GLN A 233 17.95 17.57 -8.63
CA GLN A 233 18.25 17.14 -7.26
C GLN A 233 17.08 16.31 -6.73
N LEU A 234 17.37 15.11 -6.24
CA LEU A 234 16.39 14.27 -5.59
C LEU A 234 15.95 14.87 -4.26
N VAL A 235 14.64 14.84 -4.01
CA VAL A 235 14.01 15.29 -2.78
C VAL A 235 13.03 14.22 -2.33
N GLU A 236 13.13 13.88 -1.06
CA GLU A 236 12.12 13.12 -0.33
C GLU A 236 11.07 14.10 0.22
N TYR A 237 9.81 13.90 -0.14
CA TYR A 237 8.65 14.59 0.41
C TYR A 237 7.94 13.64 1.36
N VAL A 238 7.81 14.03 2.63
CA VAL A 238 7.20 13.19 3.67
C VAL A 238 5.90 13.83 4.14
N ARG A 239 4.82 13.04 4.12
CA ARG A 239 3.53 13.39 4.71
C ARG A 239 3.26 12.45 5.89
N PRO A 240 3.31 12.96 7.14
CA PRO A 240 2.93 12.17 8.31
C PRO A 240 1.49 11.66 8.20
N ALA A 241 1.20 10.55 8.86
CA ALA A 241 -0.14 9.98 8.93
C ALA A 241 -1.17 11.02 9.41
N GLY A 242 -2.33 11.08 8.74
CA GLY A 242 -3.40 12.05 9.06
C GLY A 242 -3.09 13.52 8.76
N SER A 243 -1.87 13.85 8.30
CA SER A 243 -1.46 15.22 8.03
C SER A 243 -1.81 15.69 6.63
N THR A 244 -2.09 17.00 6.48
CA THR A 244 -2.18 17.68 5.18
C THR A 244 -0.90 18.43 4.81
N THR A 245 0.07 18.47 5.73
CA THR A 245 1.34 19.18 5.55
C THR A 245 2.44 18.26 5.09
N TRP A 246 3.36 18.80 4.29
CA TRP A 246 4.49 18.08 3.74
C TRP A 246 5.79 18.67 4.25
N SER A 247 6.75 17.81 4.57
CA SER A 247 8.16 18.20 4.73
C SER A 247 8.95 17.76 3.50
N ALA A 248 10.08 18.43 3.22
CA ALA A 248 10.94 18.12 2.09
C ALA A 248 12.40 18.01 2.55
N ARG A 249 13.07 16.95 2.14
CA ARG A 249 14.46 16.62 2.53
C ARG A 249 15.30 16.34 1.28
N PRO A 250 16.38 17.11 1.03
CA PRO A 250 17.23 16.86 -0.13
C PRO A 250 18.02 15.56 0.06
N ILE A 251 18.09 14.77 -1.01
CA ILE A 251 18.93 13.57 -1.08
C ILE A 251 20.21 13.94 -1.83
N SER A 252 21.35 13.62 -1.23
CA SER A 252 22.66 13.87 -1.83
C SER A 252 22.96 12.85 -2.93
N GLY A 253 23.61 13.31 -4.01
CA GLY A 253 24.03 12.47 -5.12
C GLY A 253 23.49 12.96 -6.46
N ALA A 254 24.21 12.62 -7.53
CA ALA A 254 23.82 13.03 -8.88
C ALA A 254 22.87 11.99 -9.48
N PHE A 255 21.64 12.40 -9.79
CA PHE A 255 20.59 11.55 -10.32
C PHE A 255 20.63 11.47 -11.85
N GLY A 256 20.56 10.26 -12.41
CA GLY A 256 20.71 10.00 -13.84
C GLY A 256 19.50 9.37 -14.53
N SER A 257 18.79 8.46 -13.85
CA SER A 257 17.63 7.76 -14.40
C SER A 257 16.61 7.43 -13.32
N SER A 258 15.55 6.69 -13.65
CA SER A 258 14.44 6.48 -12.72
C SER A 258 14.85 5.68 -11.48
N PRO A 259 14.41 6.11 -10.27
CA PRO A 259 14.77 5.45 -9.04
C PRO A 259 13.83 4.27 -8.74
N SER A 260 14.31 3.34 -7.92
CA SER A 260 13.52 2.33 -7.23
C SER A 260 13.65 2.55 -5.73
N LEU A 261 12.51 2.77 -5.05
CA LEU A 261 12.46 2.94 -3.60
C LEU A 261 11.89 1.67 -2.97
N SER A 262 12.56 1.12 -1.96
CA SER A 262 12.07 0.01 -1.15
C SER A 262 12.00 0.40 0.32
N LEU A 263 11.04 -0.21 1.03
CA LEU A 263 10.79 -0.02 2.45
C LEU A 263 10.96 -1.36 3.17
N SER A 264 11.80 -1.40 4.20
CA SER A 264 11.92 -2.58 5.05
C SER A 264 10.78 -2.67 6.05
N SER A 265 10.51 -3.87 6.56
CA SER A 265 9.56 -4.09 7.67
C SER A 265 9.91 -3.29 8.93
N ALA A 266 11.20 -2.98 9.13
CA ALA A 266 11.67 -2.16 10.23
C ALA A 266 11.49 -0.64 9.98
N GLY A 267 11.02 -0.23 8.80
CA GLY A 267 10.81 1.17 8.43
C GLY A 267 12.00 1.87 7.79
N ALA A 268 13.07 1.15 7.45
CA ALA A 268 14.22 1.72 6.75
C ALA A 268 13.93 1.87 5.24
N LEU A 269 14.46 2.94 4.64
CA LEU A 269 14.30 3.22 3.21
C LEU A 269 15.62 2.96 2.47
N ASP A 270 15.52 2.31 1.32
CA ASP A 270 16.60 2.16 0.35
C ASP A 270 16.13 2.69 -1.02
N LEU A 271 16.76 3.75 -1.49
CA LEU A 271 16.56 4.34 -2.81
C LEU A 271 17.73 3.95 -3.71
N VAL A 272 17.46 3.20 -4.75
CA VAL A 272 18.46 2.77 -5.73
C VAL A 272 18.22 3.44 -7.06
N TYR A 273 19.26 4.02 -7.65
CA TYR A 273 19.15 4.79 -8.89
C TYR A 273 20.45 4.79 -9.70
N GLN A 274 20.34 5.04 -10.99
CA GLN A 274 21.51 5.32 -11.83
C GLN A 274 22.03 6.73 -11.55
N GLY A 275 23.33 6.84 -11.33
CA GLY A 275 24.01 8.12 -11.18
C GLY A 275 24.06 8.91 -12.48
N ALA A 276 24.16 10.24 -12.39
CA ALA A 276 24.36 11.09 -13.57
C ALA A 276 25.58 10.64 -14.40
N GLY A 277 25.43 10.62 -15.73
CA GLY A 277 26.44 10.08 -16.65
C GLY A 277 26.40 8.56 -16.82
N GLY A 278 25.59 7.86 -16.02
CA GLY A 278 25.22 6.48 -16.26
C GLY A 278 26.29 5.43 -15.99
N THR A 279 27.28 5.75 -15.16
CA THR A 279 28.45 4.90 -14.89
C THR A 279 28.39 4.12 -13.59
N GLN A 280 27.46 4.45 -12.69
CA GLN A 280 27.33 3.82 -11.37
C GLN A 280 25.86 3.72 -10.94
N LEU A 281 25.47 2.58 -10.35
CA LEU A 281 24.27 2.48 -9.53
C LEU A 281 24.58 2.93 -8.10
N TRP A 282 23.77 3.83 -7.57
CA TRP A 282 23.90 4.36 -6.22
C TRP A 282 22.76 3.89 -5.35
N ARG A 283 23.05 3.70 -4.06
CA ARG A 283 22.07 3.47 -3.01
C ARG A 283 22.13 4.63 -2.02
N ALA A 284 21.07 5.43 -1.99
CA ALA A 284 20.81 6.31 -0.87
C ALA A 284 19.96 5.53 0.14
N HIS A 285 20.34 5.48 1.41
CA HIS A 285 19.64 4.72 2.43
C HIS A 285 19.44 5.53 3.71
N GLN A 286 18.33 5.26 4.41
CA GLN A 286 17.92 5.96 5.62
C GLN A 286 17.42 4.93 6.64
N ALA A 287 17.91 5.02 7.87
CA ALA A 287 17.42 4.21 8.97
C ALA A 287 15.97 4.59 9.33
N SER A 288 15.24 3.69 9.99
CA SER A 288 13.83 3.89 10.33
C SER A 288 13.53 5.13 11.17
N THR A 289 14.49 5.56 11.99
CA THR A 289 14.45 6.79 12.81
C THR A 289 15.35 7.91 12.27
N GLY A 290 15.98 7.71 11.11
CA GLY A 290 16.99 8.62 10.56
C GLY A 290 16.37 9.87 9.95
N ALA A 291 17.00 11.03 10.16
CA ALA A 291 16.65 12.28 9.47
C ALA A 291 17.51 12.54 8.22
N SER A 292 18.53 11.70 7.97
CA SER A 292 19.55 11.91 6.95
C SER A 292 19.77 10.67 6.09
N TRP A 293 19.99 10.91 4.80
CA TRP A 293 20.34 9.90 3.82
C TRP A 293 21.86 9.66 3.79
N ALA A 294 22.27 8.41 3.89
CA ALA A 294 23.63 7.96 3.62
C ALA A 294 23.73 7.43 2.19
N LEU A 295 24.91 7.50 1.57
CA LEU A 295 25.11 7.17 0.15
C LEU A 295 26.26 6.17 -0.02
N ASP A 296 26.00 5.08 -0.73
CA ASP A 296 27.02 4.12 -1.16
C ASP A 296 26.77 3.57 -2.56
N LYS A 297 27.74 2.81 -3.07
CA LYS A 297 27.71 2.24 -4.42
C LYS A 297 27.13 0.83 -4.38
N VAL A 298 26.19 0.57 -5.28
CA VAL A 298 25.78 -0.80 -5.62
C VAL A 298 26.87 -1.42 -6.49
N THR A 299 27.24 -2.67 -6.20
CA THR A 299 28.28 -3.38 -6.96
C THR A 299 27.73 -3.96 -8.27
N GLY A 300 28.63 -4.21 -9.23
CA GLY A 300 28.34 -4.86 -10.51
C GLY A 300 28.25 -3.89 -11.69
N ALA A 301 28.36 -4.47 -12.91
CA ALA A 301 28.28 -3.73 -14.16
C ALA A 301 26.83 -3.73 -14.65
N PHE A 302 26.27 -2.56 -14.94
CA PHE A 302 24.85 -2.40 -15.24
C PHE A 302 24.64 -1.65 -16.57
N GLY A 303 23.45 -1.82 -17.15
CA GLY A 303 23.02 -1.23 -18.42
C GLY A 303 21.53 -0.89 -18.46
N SER A 304 20.82 -1.01 -17.33
CA SER A 304 19.40 -0.66 -17.19
C SER A 304 19.15 0.16 -15.92
N ASP A 305 17.94 0.70 -15.80
CA ASP A 305 17.40 1.15 -14.53
C ASP A 305 17.36 -0.02 -13.52
N PRO A 306 17.62 0.23 -12.23
CA PRO A 306 17.55 -0.78 -11.20
C PRO A 306 16.11 -1.01 -10.73
N VAL A 307 15.83 -2.20 -10.22
CA VAL A 307 14.63 -2.50 -9.44
C VAL A 307 15.07 -3.07 -8.10
N ALA A 308 14.57 -2.49 -7.01
CA ALA A 308 14.97 -2.81 -5.66
C ALA A 308 13.80 -3.36 -4.85
N VAL A 309 14.06 -4.43 -4.09
CA VAL A 309 13.13 -4.99 -3.11
C VAL A 309 13.88 -5.27 -1.81
N THR A 310 13.23 -5.07 -0.67
CA THR A 310 13.82 -5.36 0.64
C THR A 310 13.09 -6.52 1.28
N ARG A 311 13.82 -7.59 1.60
CA ARG A 311 13.29 -8.77 2.30
C ARG A 311 12.89 -8.42 3.73
N SER A 312 12.00 -9.22 4.32
CA SER A 312 11.63 -9.12 5.74
C SER A 312 12.83 -9.25 6.70
N SER A 313 13.93 -9.87 6.25
CA SER A 313 15.22 -9.93 6.96
C SER A 313 15.99 -8.60 6.99
N GLY A 314 15.55 -7.60 6.22
CA GLY A 314 16.27 -6.34 5.99
C GLY A 314 17.37 -6.44 4.92
N GLU A 315 17.46 -7.55 4.20
CA GLU A 315 18.35 -7.67 3.04
C GLU A 315 17.75 -6.97 1.83
N LEU A 316 18.57 -6.13 1.18
CA LEU A 316 18.21 -5.42 -0.05
C LEU A 316 18.66 -6.23 -1.26
N ASP A 317 17.75 -6.53 -2.18
CA ASP A 317 18.07 -7.06 -3.50
C ASP A 317 17.87 -6.00 -4.57
N VAL A 318 18.85 -5.86 -5.46
CA VAL A 318 18.82 -4.94 -6.59
C VAL A 318 18.96 -5.74 -7.87
N ALA A 319 17.89 -5.81 -8.64
CA ALA A 319 17.86 -6.40 -9.96
C ALA A 319 18.26 -5.36 -11.04
N TYR A 320 19.17 -5.75 -11.93
CA TYR A 320 19.59 -4.92 -13.07
C TYR A 320 20.07 -5.78 -14.23
N VAL A 321 20.15 -5.17 -15.41
CA VAL A 321 20.71 -5.80 -16.61
C VAL A 321 22.17 -5.43 -16.76
N GLY A 322 23.01 -6.39 -17.15
CA GLY A 322 24.43 -6.18 -17.37
C GLY A 322 24.71 -5.22 -18.52
N ALA A 323 25.81 -4.46 -18.42
CA ALA A 323 26.22 -3.50 -19.45
C ALA A 323 26.34 -4.16 -20.84
N GLY A 324 25.64 -3.60 -21.84
CA GLY A 324 25.75 -4.02 -23.25
C GLY A 324 25.20 -5.42 -23.57
N GLY A 325 24.42 -6.02 -22.68
CA GLY A 325 23.91 -7.38 -22.86
C GLY A 325 22.45 -7.55 -22.45
N THR A 326 22.01 -8.81 -22.46
CA THR A 326 20.66 -9.25 -22.07
C THR A 326 20.67 -9.95 -20.71
N GLN A 327 21.80 -9.99 -20.01
CA GLN A 327 21.93 -10.77 -18.79
C GLN A 327 21.37 -10.01 -17.59
N ILE A 328 20.46 -10.64 -16.84
CA ILE A 328 19.96 -10.10 -15.58
C ILE A 328 20.87 -10.53 -14.42
N TRP A 329 21.11 -9.62 -13.50
CA TRP A 329 21.89 -9.80 -12.28
C TRP A 329 21.10 -9.33 -11.07
N ILE A 330 21.32 -9.97 -9.92
CA ILE A 330 20.90 -9.49 -8.61
C ILE A 330 22.16 -9.12 -7.83
N ALA A 331 22.23 -7.88 -7.34
CA ALA A 331 23.14 -7.51 -6.27
C ALA A 331 22.38 -7.51 -4.94
N SER A 332 22.83 -8.31 -3.99
CA SER A 332 22.21 -8.41 -2.66
C SER A 332 23.12 -7.85 -1.59
N GLN A 333 22.55 -7.09 -0.67
CA GLN A 333 23.25 -6.55 0.48
C GLN A 333 22.57 -6.99 1.77
N PRO A 334 23.16 -7.97 2.47
CA PRO A 334 22.73 -8.29 3.83
C PRO A 334 23.04 -7.11 4.74
N SER A 335 22.14 -6.82 5.68
CA SER A 335 22.32 -5.72 6.65
C SER A 335 23.70 -5.79 7.33
N GLY A 336 24.49 -4.73 7.20
CA GLY A 336 25.84 -4.62 7.76
C GLY A 336 26.94 -5.45 7.07
N LYS A 337 26.68 -6.03 5.90
CA LYS A 337 27.66 -6.84 5.14
C LYS A 337 27.96 -6.26 3.75
N ASN A 338 28.98 -6.83 3.11
CA ASN A 338 29.34 -6.51 1.74
C ASN A 338 28.31 -7.05 0.75
N TRP A 339 28.21 -6.38 -0.40
CA TRP A 339 27.39 -6.83 -1.52
C TRP A 339 27.88 -8.16 -2.10
N SER A 340 26.93 -9.01 -2.50
CA SER A 340 27.13 -10.17 -3.37
C SER A 340 26.42 -9.97 -4.71
N VAL A 341 26.91 -10.59 -5.78
CA VAL A 341 26.28 -10.52 -7.11
C VAL A 341 26.05 -11.91 -7.65
N ASN A 342 24.83 -12.18 -8.06
CA ASN A 342 24.42 -13.46 -8.61
C ASN A 342 23.73 -13.30 -9.96
N LYS A 343 23.92 -14.30 -10.82
CA LYS A 343 23.37 -14.34 -12.17
C LYS A 343 21.95 -14.93 -12.11
N VAL A 344 21.01 -14.30 -12.79
CA VAL A 344 19.64 -14.79 -12.95
C VAL A 344 19.52 -15.63 -14.24
N THR A 345 18.68 -16.66 -14.24
CA THR A 345 18.31 -17.38 -15.47
C THR A 345 17.50 -16.49 -16.42
N GLY A 346 17.65 -16.74 -17.71
CA GLY A 346 16.90 -16.06 -18.77
C GLY A 346 17.64 -14.89 -19.40
N ALA A 347 17.00 -14.27 -20.39
CA ALA A 347 17.58 -13.20 -21.21
C ALA A 347 16.60 -12.04 -21.32
N PHE A 348 17.01 -10.90 -20.79
CA PHE A 348 16.30 -9.63 -20.85
C PHE A 348 16.28 -9.04 -22.26
N GLY A 349 15.12 -8.56 -22.68
CA GLY A 349 14.95 -7.71 -23.86
C GLY A 349 14.59 -6.29 -23.48
N ASN A 350 13.56 -6.14 -22.63
CA ASN A 350 13.11 -4.84 -22.14
C ASN A 350 12.40 -5.00 -20.80
N GLN A 351 12.40 -3.94 -20.00
CA GLN A 351 11.62 -3.72 -18.77
C GLN A 351 11.60 -4.86 -17.74
N LEU A 352 12.06 -4.53 -16.54
CA LEU A 352 12.25 -5.48 -15.44
C LEU A 352 11.39 -5.01 -14.27
N THR A 353 10.71 -5.94 -13.62
CA THR A 353 10.06 -5.71 -12.33
C THR A 353 10.43 -6.87 -11.40
N ALA A 354 10.48 -6.61 -10.10
CA ALA A 354 10.85 -7.57 -9.08
C ALA A 354 9.82 -7.55 -7.95
N GLY A 355 9.57 -8.69 -7.33
CA GLY A 355 8.72 -8.82 -6.17
C GLY A 355 9.19 -9.92 -5.26
N LEU A 356 8.80 -9.85 -3.99
CA LEU A 356 9.05 -10.92 -3.04
C LEU A 356 7.78 -11.71 -2.83
N SER A 357 7.82 -12.97 -2.39
CA SER A 357 6.66 -13.68 -1.84
C SER A 357 6.19 -13.02 -0.52
N SER A 358 4.96 -13.30 -0.06
CA SER A 358 4.42 -12.71 1.17
C SER A 358 5.26 -13.02 2.41
N ASP A 359 5.89 -14.19 2.44
CA ASP A 359 6.85 -14.59 3.47
C ASP A 359 8.29 -14.08 3.24
N SER A 360 8.51 -13.29 2.19
CA SER A 360 9.81 -12.81 1.70
C SER A 360 10.83 -13.91 1.40
N LYS A 361 10.40 -15.17 1.22
CA LYS A 361 11.30 -16.29 0.96
C LYS A 361 11.51 -16.60 -0.52
N THR A 362 10.78 -15.97 -1.42
CA THR A 362 10.95 -16.13 -2.86
C THR A 362 11.15 -14.76 -3.47
N LEU A 363 12.19 -14.60 -4.27
CA LEU A 363 12.38 -13.44 -5.13
C LEU A 363 11.89 -13.80 -6.53
N ASP A 364 10.98 -12.99 -7.03
CA ASP A 364 10.33 -13.15 -8.32
C ASP A 364 10.66 -11.95 -9.21
N LEU A 365 10.95 -12.23 -10.47
CA LEU A 365 11.17 -11.21 -11.49
C LEU A 365 10.19 -11.47 -12.63
N ALA A 366 9.63 -10.41 -13.19
CA ALA A 366 8.97 -10.46 -14.48
C ALA A 366 9.62 -9.46 -15.44
N TYR A 367 9.80 -9.89 -16.68
CA TYR A 367 10.47 -9.08 -17.68
C TYR A 367 10.06 -9.45 -19.10
N VAL A 368 10.24 -8.52 -20.04
CA VAL A 368 10.14 -8.84 -21.46
C VAL A 368 11.45 -9.50 -21.90
N GLY A 369 11.34 -10.71 -22.43
CA GLY A 369 12.48 -11.50 -22.88
C GLY A 369 13.15 -10.92 -24.13
N ALA A 370 14.39 -11.36 -24.38
CA ALA A 370 15.15 -11.00 -25.57
C ALA A 370 14.33 -11.24 -26.85
N GLY A 371 14.32 -10.25 -27.76
CA GLY A 371 13.50 -10.27 -28.97
C GLY A 371 12.09 -9.70 -28.80
N SER A 372 11.68 -9.33 -27.58
CA SER A 372 10.40 -8.65 -27.28
C SER A 372 9.16 -9.42 -27.72
N THR A 373 9.23 -10.75 -27.73
CA THR A 373 8.13 -11.64 -28.15
C THR A 373 7.41 -12.29 -26.99
N GLN A 374 7.97 -12.20 -25.77
CA GLN A 374 7.44 -12.93 -24.62
C GLN A 374 7.71 -12.24 -23.29
N ILE A 375 6.74 -12.29 -22.38
CA ILE A 375 6.93 -12.00 -20.95
C ILE A 375 7.37 -13.30 -20.25
N TRP A 376 8.44 -13.20 -19.47
CA TRP A 376 8.96 -14.27 -18.62
C TRP A 376 8.76 -13.91 -17.16
N GLN A 377 8.51 -14.93 -16.35
CA GLN A 377 8.60 -14.86 -14.90
C GLN A 377 9.69 -15.83 -14.45
N THR A 378 10.57 -15.38 -13.57
CA THR A 378 11.64 -16.19 -12.99
C THR A 378 11.64 -16.05 -11.49
N SER A 379 11.90 -17.13 -10.76
CA SER A 379 11.94 -17.08 -9.30
C SER A 379 13.08 -17.88 -8.70
N ALA A 380 13.54 -17.43 -7.53
CA ALA A 380 14.51 -18.14 -6.71
C ALA A 380 14.08 -18.12 -5.24
N ALA A 381 14.28 -19.24 -4.55
CA ALA A 381 14.08 -19.31 -3.11
C ALA A 381 15.24 -18.59 -2.38
N ASN A 382 14.95 -18.07 -1.20
CA ASN A 382 15.85 -17.26 -0.38
C ASN A 382 17.16 -18.00 -0.13
N GLY A 383 18.28 -17.36 -0.46
CA GLY A 383 19.62 -17.90 -0.30
C GLY A 383 20.07 -18.90 -1.38
N SER A 384 19.24 -19.21 -2.38
CA SER A 384 19.66 -19.98 -3.57
C SER A 384 19.65 -19.14 -4.84
N ASP A 385 20.24 -17.94 -4.80
CA ASP A 385 20.45 -17.05 -5.96
C ASP A 385 21.21 -17.71 -7.14
N THR A 386 21.58 -18.98 -7.01
CA THR A 386 22.23 -19.82 -8.00
C THR A 386 21.27 -20.78 -8.72
N SER A 387 20.03 -20.95 -8.23
CA SER A 387 19.04 -21.90 -8.73
C SER A 387 17.70 -21.21 -9.00
N TRP A 388 17.59 -20.64 -10.21
CA TRP A 388 16.38 -19.95 -10.67
C TRP A 388 15.48 -20.89 -11.47
N SER A 389 14.18 -20.80 -11.21
CA SER A 389 13.14 -21.30 -12.10
C SER A 389 12.75 -20.23 -13.13
N GLU A 390 12.32 -20.66 -14.31
CA GLU A 390 11.87 -19.77 -15.39
C GLU A 390 10.58 -20.32 -15.99
N SER A 391 9.61 -19.44 -16.21
CA SER A 391 8.30 -19.78 -16.74
C SER A 391 7.78 -18.72 -17.70
N LYS A 392 7.15 -19.18 -18.78
CA LYS A 392 6.51 -18.33 -19.78
C LYS A 392 5.17 -17.82 -19.26
N VAL A 393 4.94 -16.51 -19.27
CA VAL A 393 3.61 -15.94 -18.98
C VAL A 393 2.72 -16.08 -20.22
N THR A 394 1.54 -16.69 -20.10
CA THR A 394 0.68 -16.91 -21.28
C THR A 394 0.05 -15.60 -21.75
N GLY A 395 -0.17 -15.46 -23.06
CA GLY A 395 -0.88 -14.33 -23.68
C GLY A 395 0.03 -13.41 -24.51
N ALA A 396 -0.58 -12.72 -25.49
CA ALA A 396 0.11 -11.73 -26.30
C ALA A 396 0.09 -10.37 -25.59
N PHE A 397 1.23 -9.69 -25.50
CA PHE A 397 1.37 -8.44 -24.76
C PHE A 397 1.78 -7.27 -25.68
N GLY A 398 1.49 -6.06 -25.23
CA GLY A 398 1.78 -4.78 -25.89
C GLY A 398 2.33 -3.72 -24.94
N SER A 399 2.56 -4.06 -23.67
CA SER A 399 3.22 -3.20 -22.69
C SER A 399 4.12 -4.01 -21.76
N ASP A 400 4.82 -3.31 -20.89
CA ASP A 400 5.67 -3.88 -19.86
C ASP A 400 4.86 -4.65 -18.80
N PRO A 401 5.42 -5.74 -18.24
CA PRO A 401 4.76 -6.51 -17.20
C PRO A 401 4.87 -5.81 -15.85
N VAL A 402 3.83 -5.97 -15.02
CA VAL A 402 3.82 -5.55 -13.63
C VAL A 402 3.49 -6.76 -12.75
N LEU A 403 4.28 -6.97 -11.70
CA LEU A 403 4.02 -8.03 -10.72
C LEU A 403 2.96 -7.58 -9.71
N LEU A 404 2.06 -8.50 -9.39
CA LEU A 404 0.98 -8.35 -8.42
C LEU A 404 1.09 -9.47 -7.39
N GLN A 405 1.27 -9.12 -6.13
CA GLN A 405 1.40 -10.11 -5.06
C GLN A 405 0.06 -10.39 -4.38
N GLN A 406 -0.43 -11.62 -4.44
CA GLN A 406 -1.59 -12.04 -3.65
C GLN A 406 -1.24 -12.19 -2.15
N PRO A 407 -2.20 -12.00 -1.23
CA PRO A 407 -1.99 -12.23 0.21
C PRO A 407 -1.54 -13.65 0.56
N ASP A 408 -1.95 -14.65 -0.23
CA ASP A 408 -1.53 -16.05 -0.06
C ASP A 408 -0.12 -16.36 -0.60
N GLY A 409 0.59 -15.33 -1.07
CA GLY A 409 1.94 -15.43 -1.62
C GLY A 409 2.00 -15.81 -3.09
N LYS A 410 0.87 -16.07 -3.76
CA LYS A 410 0.85 -16.24 -5.22
C LYS A 410 1.19 -14.92 -5.91
N LEU A 411 1.75 -15.03 -7.11
CA LEU A 411 2.07 -13.90 -7.96
C LEU A 411 1.25 -13.94 -9.22
N ASP A 412 0.70 -12.77 -9.55
CA ASP A 412 0.04 -12.51 -10.80
C ASP A 412 0.85 -11.50 -11.60
N VAL A 413 0.64 -11.50 -12.91
CA VAL A 413 1.29 -10.56 -13.83
C VAL A 413 0.23 -9.78 -14.57
N ALA A 414 0.25 -8.46 -14.45
CA ALA A 414 -0.56 -7.57 -15.26
C ALA A 414 0.24 -7.04 -16.45
N TYR A 415 -0.41 -6.96 -17.61
CA TYR A 415 0.17 -6.42 -18.84
C TYR A 415 -0.94 -5.97 -19.81
N VAL A 416 -0.63 -5.10 -20.77
CA VAL A 416 -1.58 -4.72 -21.82
C VAL A 416 -1.50 -5.74 -22.94
N GLY A 417 -2.63 -6.13 -23.50
CA GLY A 417 -2.67 -7.10 -24.60
C GLY A 417 -2.14 -6.52 -25.89
N ALA A 418 -1.43 -7.31 -26.70
CA ALA A 418 -0.88 -6.88 -27.98
C ALA A 418 -1.94 -6.23 -28.88
N GLY A 419 -1.66 -5.01 -29.38
CA GLY A 419 -2.57 -4.28 -30.26
C GLY A 419 -3.93 -3.91 -29.64
N SER A 420 -4.06 -3.98 -28.32
CA SER A 420 -5.30 -3.73 -27.60
C SER A 420 -5.17 -2.61 -26.57
N SER A 421 -6.28 -1.98 -26.22
CA SER A 421 -6.40 -1.09 -25.06
C SER A 421 -6.83 -1.85 -23.80
N GLN A 422 -6.58 -3.15 -23.72
CA GLN A 422 -7.09 -4.01 -22.66
C GLN A 422 -5.97 -4.46 -21.75
N ILE A 423 -6.19 -4.35 -20.45
CA ILE A 423 -5.29 -4.86 -19.41
C ILE A 423 -5.66 -6.32 -19.13
N TRP A 424 -4.66 -7.19 -19.15
CA TRP A 424 -4.75 -8.61 -18.89
C TRP A 424 -4.02 -8.98 -17.61
N PHE A 425 -4.53 -10.01 -16.95
CA PHE A 425 -4.01 -10.57 -15.72
C PHE A 425 -3.74 -12.04 -15.96
N ALA A 426 -2.48 -12.43 -15.90
CA ALA A 426 -2.09 -13.81 -15.77
C ALA A 426 -2.06 -14.17 -14.30
N THR A 427 -3.02 -14.99 -13.88
CA THR A 427 -3.16 -15.48 -12.51
C THR A 427 -2.84 -16.97 -12.43
N GLY A 428 -2.16 -17.43 -11.38
CA GLY A 428 -1.94 -18.87 -11.18
C GLY A 428 -0.54 -19.21 -10.68
N THR A 429 -0.10 -20.43 -10.97
CA THR A 429 1.27 -20.85 -10.67
C THR A 429 2.18 -20.62 -11.89
N PRO A 430 3.46 -20.28 -11.68
CA PRO A 430 4.44 -20.26 -12.75
C PRO A 430 4.35 -21.50 -13.65
N GLY A 431 4.07 -21.28 -14.94
CA GLY A 431 3.91 -22.34 -15.94
C GLY A 431 2.47 -22.84 -16.13
N SER A 432 1.52 -22.42 -15.30
CA SER A 432 0.09 -22.70 -15.44
C SER A 432 -0.74 -21.44 -15.15
N TRP A 433 -0.82 -20.58 -16.15
CA TRP A 433 -1.46 -19.27 -16.05
C TRP A 433 -2.90 -19.29 -16.59
N ALA A 434 -3.84 -18.77 -15.81
CA ALA A 434 -5.18 -18.40 -16.26
C ALA A 434 -5.21 -16.91 -16.63
N LEU A 435 -5.96 -16.55 -17.67
CA LEU A 435 -6.07 -15.16 -18.13
C LEU A 435 -7.41 -14.54 -17.78
N GLN A 436 -7.36 -13.36 -17.19
CA GLN A 436 -8.52 -12.50 -16.92
C GLN A 436 -8.32 -11.13 -17.54
N LYS A 437 -9.42 -10.48 -17.94
CA LYS A 437 -9.41 -9.11 -18.47
C LYS A 437 -9.86 -8.14 -17.39
N ALA A 438 -9.17 -7.02 -17.22
CA ALA A 438 -9.70 -5.91 -16.43
C ALA A 438 -10.66 -5.03 -17.23
N VAL A 439 -11.50 -4.31 -16.49
CA VAL A 439 -12.35 -3.24 -17.02
C VAL A 439 -11.52 -1.96 -17.17
N GLY A 440 -11.63 -1.32 -18.34
CA GLY A 440 -10.98 -0.05 -18.66
C GLY A 440 -10.57 0.04 -20.13
N ALA A 441 -10.32 1.27 -20.61
CA ALA A 441 -9.72 1.53 -21.91
C ALA A 441 -8.32 2.13 -21.72
N PHE A 442 -7.30 1.29 -21.85
CA PHE A 442 -5.90 1.65 -21.74
C PHE A 442 -5.44 2.59 -22.85
N GLY A 443 -4.55 3.54 -22.53
CA GLY A 443 -4.12 4.57 -23.48
C GLY A 443 -2.64 4.68 -23.80
N GLY A 444 -1.74 4.22 -22.93
CA GLY A 444 -0.31 4.49 -23.11
C GLY A 444 0.58 3.68 -22.17
N ASP A 445 0.59 4.02 -20.87
CA ASP A 445 1.49 3.41 -19.88
C ASP A 445 0.72 2.74 -18.75
N LEU A 446 1.10 1.50 -18.42
CA LEU A 446 0.56 0.78 -17.27
C LEU A 446 1.20 1.33 -16.02
N GLY A 447 0.35 1.60 -15.04
CA GLY A 447 0.80 1.81 -13.68
C GLY A 447 0.82 0.56 -12.85
N THR A 448 1.48 0.72 -11.71
CA THR A 448 1.69 -0.27 -10.66
C THR A 448 0.47 -1.14 -10.44
N GLY A 449 0.71 -2.42 -10.28
CA GLY A 449 -0.20 -3.32 -9.63
C GLY A 449 0.13 -3.36 -8.15
N LEU A 450 -0.77 -2.86 -7.32
CA LEU A 450 -0.67 -2.99 -5.87
C LEU A 450 -1.68 -4.03 -5.44
N SER A 451 -1.32 -4.80 -4.42
CA SER A 451 -2.24 -5.71 -3.78
C SER A 451 -2.05 -5.54 -2.29
N SER A 452 -3.12 -5.14 -1.63
CA SER A 452 -3.28 -5.32 -0.20
C SER A 452 -4.73 -5.74 0.04
N ASN A 453 -4.98 -6.43 1.14
CA ASN A 453 -6.33 -6.75 1.61
C ASN A 453 -7.20 -7.49 0.58
N GLY A 454 -6.60 -8.45 -0.14
CA GLY A 454 -7.34 -9.25 -1.10
C GLY A 454 -7.97 -8.42 -2.22
N THR A 455 -7.35 -7.32 -2.63
CA THR A 455 -7.78 -6.52 -3.79
C THR A 455 -6.57 -6.12 -4.62
N PHE A 456 -6.59 -6.45 -5.92
CA PHE A 456 -5.66 -5.88 -6.90
C PHE A 456 -6.09 -4.47 -7.24
N ASP A 457 -5.12 -3.58 -7.39
CA ASP A 457 -5.32 -2.19 -7.72
C ASP A 457 -4.29 -1.76 -8.74
N ILE A 458 -4.78 -1.41 -9.93
CA ILE A 458 -3.94 -0.92 -11.01
C ILE A 458 -4.29 0.52 -11.28
N THR A 459 -3.31 1.40 -11.05
CA THR A 459 -3.32 2.74 -11.62
C THR A 459 -2.80 2.66 -13.06
N TYR A 460 -3.27 3.45 -14.00
CA TYR A 460 -2.74 3.47 -15.37
C TYR A 460 -3.05 4.78 -16.09
N VAL A 461 -2.31 5.08 -17.16
CA VAL A 461 -2.59 6.21 -18.03
C VAL A 461 -3.67 5.82 -19.04
N GLY A 462 -4.80 6.52 -18.99
CA GLY A 462 -5.94 6.25 -19.88
C GLY A 462 -5.75 6.77 -21.30
N SER A 463 -6.67 6.39 -22.19
CA SER A 463 -6.67 6.82 -23.59
C SER A 463 -6.55 8.35 -23.73
N GLY A 464 -5.55 8.80 -24.48
CA GLY A 464 -5.26 10.22 -24.70
C GLY A 464 -4.15 10.80 -23.82
N SER A 465 -3.60 10.02 -22.88
CA SER A 465 -2.39 10.35 -22.11
C SER A 465 -2.45 11.61 -21.22
N THR A 466 -3.64 12.14 -20.95
CA THR A 466 -3.85 13.32 -20.10
C THR A 466 -4.48 12.99 -18.75
N GLN A 467 -4.70 11.70 -18.47
CA GLN A 467 -5.49 11.28 -17.33
C GLN A 467 -5.04 9.95 -16.75
N LEU A 468 -4.94 9.90 -15.42
CA LEU A 468 -4.79 8.66 -14.68
C LEU A 468 -6.15 8.02 -14.39
N TRP A 469 -6.18 6.70 -14.49
CA TRP A 469 -7.30 5.83 -14.16
C TRP A 469 -6.86 4.80 -13.13
N ARG A 470 -7.83 4.23 -12.45
CA ARG A 470 -7.66 3.13 -11.52
C ARG A 470 -8.63 2.02 -11.87
N THR A 471 -8.21 0.78 -11.73
CA THR A 471 -9.09 -0.38 -11.76
C THR A 471 -8.76 -1.30 -10.60
N VAL A 472 -9.79 -1.72 -9.86
CA VAL A 472 -9.67 -2.57 -8.68
C VAL A 472 -10.40 -3.89 -8.88
N HIS A 473 -9.87 -4.96 -8.28
CA HIS A 473 -10.45 -6.29 -8.35
C HIS A 473 -10.21 -7.06 -7.05
N PRO A 474 -11.27 -7.45 -6.34
CA PRO A 474 -11.13 -8.37 -5.21
C PRO A 474 -10.47 -9.68 -5.68
N VAL A 475 -9.45 -10.13 -4.98
CA VAL A 475 -8.81 -11.44 -5.18
C VAL A 475 -9.88 -12.53 -5.03
N GLY A 476 -9.99 -13.40 -6.05
CA GLY A 476 -11.06 -14.40 -6.13
C GLY A 476 -12.44 -13.85 -6.51
N GLY A 477 -12.57 -12.54 -6.72
CA GLY A 477 -13.75 -11.88 -7.27
C GLY A 477 -13.97 -12.20 -8.74
N SER A 478 -15.14 -11.81 -9.27
CA SER A 478 -15.53 -12.02 -10.66
C SER A 478 -15.63 -10.73 -11.49
N SER A 479 -15.44 -9.56 -10.88
CA SER A 479 -15.67 -8.27 -11.53
C SER A 479 -14.64 -7.22 -11.13
N TRP A 480 -14.21 -6.43 -12.11
CA TRP A 480 -13.37 -5.25 -11.94
C TRP A 480 -14.22 -4.00 -11.78
N ALA A 481 -13.77 -3.06 -10.95
CA ALA A 481 -14.34 -1.73 -10.84
C ALA A 481 -13.31 -0.67 -11.25
N GLY A 482 -13.67 0.17 -12.23
CA GLY A 482 -12.79 1.21 -12.76
C GLY A 482 -13.26 2.62 -12.41
N ALA A 483 -12.33 3.51 -12.08
CA ALA A 483 -12.61 4.92 -11.83
C ALA A 483 -11.55 5.82 -12.48
N LYS A 484 -11.98 6.98 -12.97
CA LYS A 484 -11.09 8.05 -13.41
C LYS A 484 -10.58 8.80 -12.18
N LEU A 485 -9.27 9.00 -12.08
CA LEU A 485 -8.72 9.83 -11.01
C LEU A 485 -9.03 11.30 -11.29
N THR A 486 -9.31 12.07 -10.25
CA THR A 486 -9.47 13.52 -10.38
C THR A 486 -8.10 14.19 -10.51
N GLY A 487 -8.04 15.32 -11.23
CA GLY A 487 -6.80 16.04 -11.52
C GLY A 487 -6.26 15.76 -12.92
N ALA A 488 -5.66 16.77 -13.54
CA ALA A 488 -5.09 16.67 -14.87
C ALA A 488 -3.67 16.10 -14.78
N PHE A 489 -3.45 14.93 -15.39
CA PHE A 489 -2.15 14.28 -15.42
C PHE A 489 -1.26 14.89 -16.51
N GLY A 490 -0.03 15.22 -16.15
CA GLY A 490 0.98 15.74 -17.07
C GLY A 490 1.99 14.67 -17.48
N SER A 491 2.73 14.16 -16.49
CA SER A 491 3.82 13.20 -16.70
C SER A 491 4.16 12.53 -15.38
N GLU A 492 4.81 11.37 -15.42
CA GLU A 492 5.33 10.67 -14.22
C GLU A 492 4.27 10.32 -13.18
N ALA A 493 4.20 9.05 -12.82
CA ALA A 493 3.40 8.63 -11.69
C ALA A 493 4.09 7.51 -10.93
N ALA A 494 3.84 7.49 -9.64
CA ALA A 494 4.09 6.36 -8.78
C ALA A 494 2.82 6.13 -7.96
N THR A 495 2.59 4.89 -7.58
CA THR A 495 1.48 4.55 -6.67
C THR A 495 2.00 3.60 -5.60
N THR A 496 1.43 3.73 -4.41
CA THR A 496 1.60 2.80 -3.29
C THR A 496 0.24 2.59 -2.63
N MET A 497 0.14 1.60 -1.75
CA MET A 497 -1.08 1.25 -1.05
C MET A 497 -0.78 1.18 0.44
N GLN A 498 -1.62 1.85 1.22
CA GLN A 498 -1.58 1.74 2.67
C GLN A 498 -2.10 0.36 3.11
N GLY A 499 -1.72 -0.11 4.31
CA GLY A 499 -2.27 -1.35 4.88
C GLY A 499 -3.79 -1.33 5.06
N SER A 500 -4.42 -0.15 5.01
CA SER A 500 -5.88 0.03 5.00
C SER A 500 -6.57 -0.30 3.66
N GLY A 501 -5.80 -0.52 2.59
CA GLY A 501 -6.32 -0.62 1.22
C GLY A 501 -6.55 0.73 0.54
N THR A 502 -6.18 1.83 1.21
CA THR A 502 -6.18 3.17 0.60
C THR A 502 -5.04 3.28 -0.40
N THR A 503 -5.36 3.72 -1.61
CA THR A 503 -4.37 3.88 -2.68
C THR A 503 -3.89 5.32 -2.77
N GLU A 504 -2.58 5.48 -2.83
CA GLU A 504 -1.90 6.77 -2.88
C GLU A 504 -1.14 6.86 -4.20
N THR A 505 -1.48 7.85 -5.04
CA THR A 505 -0.84 8.05 -6.34
C THR A 505 -0.18 9.42 -6.40
N ALA A 506 1.15 9.45 -6.46
CA ALA A 506 1.91 10.68 -6.71
C ALA A 506 2.10 10.88 -8.21
N TYR A 507 1.90 12.11 -8.73
CA TYR A 507 2.03 12.40 -10.16
C TYR A 507 2.38 13.87 -10.46
N VAL A 508 2.99 14.14 -11.63
CA VAL A 508 3.17 15.53 -12.10
C VAL A 508 1.90 16.02 -12.82
N GLY A 509 1.42 17.20 -12.43
CA GLY A 509 0.19 17.78 -12.98
C GLY A 509 0.38 18.36 -14.39
N ALA A 510 -0.68 18.31 -15.20
CA ALA A 510 -0.66 18.76 -16.59
C ALA A 510 -0.22 20.23 -16.74
N GLY A 511 0.69 20.48 -17.69
CA GLY A 511 1.19 21.82 -17.97
C GLY A 511 1.94 22.48 -16.80
N SER A 512 2.40 21.68 -15.83
CA SER A 512 3.05 22.16 -14.63
C SER A 512 4.25 21.29 -14.25
N ASP A 513 5.14 21.87 -13.46
CA ASP A 513 6.23 21.16 -12.78
C ASP A 513 5.85 20.76 -11.34
N GLN A 514 4.54 20.72 -11.04
CA GLN A 514 4.03 20.53 -9.69
C GLN A 514 3.69 19.07 -9.45
N LEU A 515 4.11 18.57 -8.29
CA LEU A 515 3.82 17.23 -7.82
C LEU A 515 2.48 17.23 -7.05
N TRP A 516 1.65 16.23 -7.32
CA TRP A 516 0.32 16.05 -6.76
C TRP A 516 0.19 14.66 -6.15
N LEU A 517 -0.66 14.52 -5.15
CA LEU A 517 -1.03 13.25 -4.56
C LEU A 517 -2.55 13.05 -4.68
N ALA A 518 -2.96 11.92 -5.24
CA ALA A 518 -4.34 11.44 -5.19
C ALA A 518 -4.46 10.31 -4.17
N THR A 519 -5.23 10.55 -3.11
CA THR A 519 -5.55 9.61 -2.03
C THR A 519 -6.94 9.01 -2.28
N GLN A 520 -7.04 7.68 -2.24
CA GLN A 520 -8.24 6.97 -2.68
C GLN A 520 -8.67 5.91 -1.66
N PRO A 521 -9.46 6.31 -0.64
CA PRO A 521 -10.06 5.38 0.30
C PRO A 521 -11.19 4.56 -0.35
N SER A 522 -11.71 3.55 0.36
CA SER A 522 -12.79 2.65 -0.08
C SER A 522 -14.16 3.32 -0.36
N GLY A 523 -14.24 4.65 -0.44
CA GLY A 523 -15.47 5.41 -0.67
C GLY A 523 -15.31 6.73 -1.46
N GLY A 524 -14.16 7.00 -2.09
CA GLY A 524 -13.98 8.24 -2.86
C GLY A 524 -12.55 8.53 -3.31
N THR A 525 -12.32 9.74 -3.84
CA THR A 525 -10.98 10.24 -4.24
C THR A 525 -10.78 11.65 -3.70
N VAL A 526 -9.65 11.88 -3.05
CA VAL A 526 -9.20 13.19 -2.56
C VAL A 526 -7.88 13.52 -3.25
N VAL A 527 -7.72 14.76 -3.72
CA VAL A 527 -6.48 15.21 -4.37
C VAL A 527 -5.90 16.40 -3.63
N GLY A 528 -4.61 16.30 -3.29
CA GLY A 528 -3.84 17.35 -2.64
C GLY A 528 -2.56 17.64 -3.41
N LYS A 529 -2.07 18.87 -3.29
CA LYS A 529 -0.77 19.28 -3.85
C LYS A 529 0.35 18.83 -2.90
N ILE A 530 1.38 18.17 -3.43
CA ILE A 530 2.62 17.93 -2.68
C ILE A 530 3.38 19.26 -2.69
N GLY A 531 3.74 19.77 -1.51
CA GLY A 531 4.19 21.16 -1.30
C GLY A 531 5.19 21.69 -2.34
N THR A 532 5.19 23.00 -2.58
CA THR A 532 6.17 23.62 -3.50
C THR A 532 7.57 23.49 -2.94
N GLY A 533 8.44 22.74 -3.63
CA GLY A 533 9.88 22.81 -3.42
C GLY A 533 10.43 24.18 -3.84
N THR A 534 10.08 25.23 -3.11
CA THR A 534 10.96 26.39 -2.96
C THR A 534 11.86 26.04 -1.80
N THR A 535 13.13 25.73 -2.11
CA THR A 535 14.20 25.70 -1.13
C THR A 535 14.02 26.87 -0.16
N ALA A 536 13.85 26.57 1.13
CA ALA A 536 14.08 27.57 2.16
C ALA A 536 15.45 28.18 1.85
N SER A 537 15.49 29.49 1.65
CA SER A 537 16.73 30.23 1.58
C SER A 537 17.54 29.92 2.84
N ALA A 538 18.77 29.45 2.66
CA ALA A 538 19.75 29.41 3.73
C ALA A 538 19.82 30.82 4.35
N SER A 539 19.58 30.89 5.66
CA SER A 539 19.99 32.00 6.52
C SER A 539 21.10 31.52 7.43
#